data_AF-A0A838QJX0-F1
#
_entry.id   AF-A0A838QJX0-F1
#
_cell.length_a   1.000
_cell.length_b   1.000
_cell.length_c   1.000
_cell.angle_alpha   90.00
_cell.angle_beta   90.00
_cell.angle_gamma   90.00
#
_symmetry.space_group_name_H-M   'P 1'
#
loop_
_entity.id
_entity.type
_entity.pdbx_description
1 polymer ?
#
loop_
_entity_poly.entity_id
_entity_poly.type
_entity_poly.pdbx_seq_one_letter_code
_entity_poly.pdbx_strand_id
1 'polypeptide(L)' 'FSVFYDDSGAIGRRYRRQDEVGTPFCITVDGESATGNSVTVRERDTLQQERVSVDSLRDYIRERITG' A
#
# COMPACT_ATOMS: atom_id res chain seq x y z
N PHE A 1 -2.81 -11.41 -7.33
CA PHE A 1 -3.20 -10.03 -7.70
C PHE A 1 -2.04 -9.36 -8.43
N SER A 2 -2.33 -8.36 -9.27
CA SER A 2 -1.30 -7.57 -9.96
C SER A 2 -0.69 -6.55 -9.00
N VAL A 3 0.59 -6.23 -9.17
CA VAL A 3 1.32 -5.26 -8.35
C VAL A 3 2.10 -4.32 -9.26
N PHE A 4 2.04 -3.02 -8.98
CA PHE A 4 2.80 -1.99 -9.67
C PHE A 4 3.71 -1.27 -8.67
N TYR A 5 4.99 -1.13 -9.01
CA TYR A 5 5.98 -0.44 -8.19
C TYR A 5 6.29 0.94 -8.77
N ASP A 6 6.29 1.97 -7.93
CA ASP A 6 6.60 3.35 -8.29
C ASP A 6 7.29 4.09 -7.14
N ASP A 7 8.53 4.51 -7.36
CA ASP A 7 9.33 5.35 -6.48
C ASP A 7 9.40 6.82 -6.92
N SER A 8 8.77 7.16 -8.06
CA SER A 8 8.87 8.46 -8.70
C SER A 8 7.94 9.50 -8.06
N GLY A 9 8.54 10.59 -7.59
CA GLY A 9 7.85 11.74 -7.03
C GLY A 9 7.32 11.53 -5.60
N ALA A 10 6.69 12.60 -5.07
CA ALA A 10 6.18 12.59 -3.70
C ALA A 10 5.05 11.55 -3.51
N ILE A 11 4.99 10.95 -2.31
CA ILE A 11 4.00 9.90 -1.94
C ILE A 11 2.56 10.36 -2.23
N GLY A 12 2.20 11.60 -1.87
CA GLY A 12 0.86 12.12 -2.16
C GLY A 12 0.50 12.18 -3.65
N ARG A 13 1.48 12.47 -4.53
CA ARG A 13 1.26 12.41 -5.99
C ARG A 13 1.11 10.98 -6.50
N ARG A 14 1.74 10.01 -5.83
CA ARG A 14 1.61 8.59 -6.17
C ARG A 14 0.24 8.06 -5.77
N TYR A 15 -0.22 8.34 -4.55
CA TYR A 15 -1.58 7.98 -4.13
C TYR A 15 -2.63 8.52 -5.08
N ARG A 16 -2.55 9.81 -5.46
CA ARG A 16 -3.51 10.39 -6.41
C ARG A 16 -3.52 9.65 -7.75
N ARG A 17 -2.35 9.37 -8.33
CA ARG A 17 -2.24 8.61 -9.58
C ARG A 17 -2.86 7.22 -9.45
N GLN A 18 -2.57 6.52 -8.36
CA GLN A 18 -3.08 5.17 -8.09
C GLN A 18 -4.59 5.17 -7.82
N ASP A 19 -5.11 6.17 -7.10
CA ASP A 19 -6.53 6.37 -6.88
C ASP A 19 -7.24 6.61 -8.23
N GLU A 20 -6.65 7.39 -9.15
CA GLU A 20 -7.15 7.68 -10.50
C GLU A 20 -7.17 6.45 -11.44
N VAL A 21 -6.16 5.57 -11.38
CA VAL A 21 -6.16 4.29 -12.15
C VAL A 21 -6.94 3.17 -11.48
N GLY A 22 -7.49 3.41 -10.29
CA GLY A 22 -8.38 2.49 -9.62
C GLY A 22 -7.68 1.40 -8.80
N THR A 23 -6.43 1.61 -8.40
CA THR A 23 -5.70 0.68 -7.53
C THR A 23 -6.31 0.69 -6.12
N PRO A 24 -6.82 -0.46 -5.62
CA PRO A 24 -7.56 -0.48 -4.35
C PRO A 24 -6.66 -0.33 -3.12
N PHE A 25 -5.42 -0.83 -3.17
CA PHE A 25 -4.48 -0.80 -2.06
C PHE A 25 -3.14 -0.20 -2.50
N CYS A 26 -2.65 0.79 -1.75
CA CYS A 26 -1.32 1.37 -1.94
C CYS A 26 -0.40 0.94 -0.79
N ILE A 27 0.76 0.37 -1.09
CA ILE A 27 1.75 -0.03 -0.08
C ILE A 27 2.90 0.98 -0.13
N THR A 28 3.23 1.55 1.03
CA THR A 28 4.30 2.52 1.19
C THR A 28 5.36 1.97 2.12
N VAL A 29 6.60 1.98 1.64
CA VAL A 29 7.81 1.74 2.43
C VAL A 29 8.31 3.09 2.90
N ASP A 30 8.25 3.34 4.20
CA ASP A 30 8.66 4.60 4.84
C ASP A 30 9.93 4.41 5.68
N GLY A 31 10.38 5.48 6.35
CA GLY A 31 11.61 5.43 7.17
C GLY A 31 11.52 4.42 8.32
N GLU A 32 10.32 4.15 8.84
CA GLU A 32 10.12 3.16 9.89
C GLU A 32 10.23 1.73 9.33
N SER A 33 9.85 1.52 8.06
CA SER A 33 10.11 0.26 7.33
C SER A 33 11.60 -0.01 7.11
N ALA A 34 12.47 1.02 7.09
CA ALA A 34 13.91 0.81 6.97
C ALA A 34 14.54 0.23 8.25
N THR A 35 13.87 0.40 9.40
CA THR A 35 14.33 -0.04 10.72
C THR A 35 13.53 -1.21 11.28
N GLY A 36 12.43 -1.61 10.64
CA GLY A 36 11.51 -2.65 11.13
C GLY A 36 10.91 -3.47 10.00
N ASN A 37 10.25 -4.58 10.34
CA ASN A 37 9.66 -5.51 9.36
C ASN A 37 8.19 -5.19 9.05
N SER A 38 7.86 -3.90 8.86
CA SER A 38 6.48 -3.47 8.60
C SER A 38 6.39 -2.37 7.56
N VAL A 39 5.26 -2.31 6.86
CA VAL A 39 4.94 -1.33 5.82
C VAL A 39 3.59 -0.69 6.10
N THR A 40 3.34 0.46 5.48
CA THR A 40 2.06 1.15 5.59
C THR A 40 1.20 0.79 4.39
N VAL A 41 0.01 0.24 4.63
CA VAL A 41 -0.99 -0.07 3.60
C VAL A 41 -2.11 0.97 3.68
N ARG A 42 -2.41 1.63 2.56
CA ARG A 42 -3.54 2.55 2.43
C ARG A 42 -4.62 1.92 1.56
N GLU A 43 -5.85 1.93 2.06
CA GLU A 43 -7.04 1.55 1.30
C GLU A 43 -7.65 2.80 0.62
N ARG A 44 -7.95 2.67 -0.67
CA ARG A 44 -8.46 3.79 -1.49
C ARG A 44 -9.83 4.26 -1.04
N ASP A 45 -10.77 3.33 -0.85
CA ASP A 45 -12.19 3.66 -0.67
C ASP A 45 -12.49 4.23 0.71
N THR A 46 -11.80 3.73 1.74
CA THR A 46 -11.95 4.18 3.13
C THR A 46 -10.96 5.28 3.51
N LEU A 47 -9.91 5.48 2.70
CA LEU A 47 -8.76 6.34 2.99
C LEU A 47 -7.98 5.92 4.26
N GLN A 48 -8.25 4.73 4.80
CA GLN A 48 -7.60 4.23 6.00
C GLN A 48 -6.15 3.83 5.71
N GLN A 49 -5.29 4.00 6.71
CA GLN A 49 -3.89 3.59 6.68
C GLN A 49 -3.63 2.64 7.85
N GLU A 50 -3.06 1.48 7.56
CA GLU A 50 -2.75 0.45 8.54
C GLU A 50 -1.28 0.03 8.42
N ARG A 51 -0.62 -0.20 9.55
CA ARG A 51 0.75 -0.73 9.61
C ARG A 51 0.67 -2.25 9.62
N VAL A 52 1.23 -2.89 8.59
CA VAL A 52 1.17 -4.34 8.41
C VAL A 52 2.58 -4.91 8.37
N SER A 53 2.81 -6.02 9.05
CA SER A 53 4.09 -6.74 8.97
C SER A 53 4.32 -7.22 7.54
N VAL A 54 5.56 -7.15 7.06
CA VAL A 54 5.94 -7.67 5.72
C VAL A 54 5.59 -9.16 5.62
N ASP A 55 5.73 -9.91 6.71
CA ASP A 55 5.48 -11.36 6.74
C ASP A 55 3.99 -11.68 6.50
N SER A 56 3.07 -10.84 6.97
CA SER A 56 1.63 -11.03 6.82
C SER A 56 1.02 -10.21 5.68
N LEU A 57 1.78 -9.31 5.06
CA LEU A 57 1.29 -8.38 4.03
C LEU A 57 0.64 -9.09 2.85
N ARG A 58 1.23 -10.19 2.39
CA ARG A 58 0.71 -10.92 1.23
C ARG A 58 -0.69 -11.46 1.48
N ASP A 59 -0.90 -12.06 2.64
CA ASP A 59 -2.18 -12.65 3.03
C ASP A 59 -3.20 -11.56 3.35
N TYR A 60 -2.78 -10.50 4.05
CA TYR A 60 -3.57 -9.31 4.31
C TYR A 60 -4.20 -8.72 3.04
N ILE A 61 -3.41 -8.57 1.97
CA ILE A 61 -3.89 -8.05 0.68
C ILE A 61 -4.76 -9.07 -0.05
N ARG A 62 -4.39 -10.36 -0.03
CA ARG A 62 -5.14 -11.42 -0.69
C ARG A 62 -6.57 -11.52 -0.15
N GLU A 63 -6.74 -11.44 1.17
CA GLU A 63 -8.04 -11.49 1.84
C GLU A 63 -8.93 -10.31 1.45
N ARG A 64 -8.35 -9.11 1.29
CA ARG A 64 -9.11 -7.87 1.03
C ARG A 64 -9.35 -7.58 -0.44
N ILE A 65 -8.52 -8.08 -1.36
CA ILE A 65 -8.67 -7.80 -2.80
C ILE A 65 -9.68 -8.71 -3.51
N THR A 66 -10.10 -9.79 -2.86
CA THR A 66 -11.03 -10.80 -3.41
C THR A 66 -12.44 -10.70 -2.81
N GLY A 67 -12.67 -9.70 -1.96
CA GLY A 67 -13.99 -9.35 -1.43
C GLY A 67 -14.88 -8.69 -2.48
#